data_AF-A0A1A6G7E7-F1
#
_entry.id   AF-A0A1A6G7E7-F1
#
_cell.length_a   1.000
_cell.length_b   1.000
_cell.length_c   1.000
_cell.angle_alpha   90.00
_cell.angle_beta   90.00
_cell.angle_gamma   90.00
#
_symmetry.space_group_name_H-M   'P 1'
#
loop_
_entity.id
_entity.type
_entity.pdbx_description
1 polymer ?
#
loop_
_entity_poly.entity_id
_entity_poly.type
_entity_poly.pdbx_seq_one_letter_code
_entity_poly.pdbx_strand_id
1 'polypeptide(L)'
;METKRIETPEEYLAYYDQRVINHSFISKHPEMFEFYLDLRTKFLMTYQQTDATLFLKLAILLDIDAQLQILLELIKSTNKSLCEELGMTESEIISMIAKDKKCFYRELTGLDMNHSVPWQLIYLSES
;
A
#
# COMPACT_ATOMS: atom_id res chain seq x y z
N MET A 1 -4.87 11.70 -22.40
CA MET A 1 -4.14 10.65 -21.67
C MET A 1 -4.91 9.36 -21.88
N GLU A 2 -4.37 8.41 -22.65
CA GLU A 2 -4.98 7.08 -22.75
C GLU A 2 -4.91 6.41 -21.38
N THR A 3 -6.06 6.15 -20.77
CA THR A 3 -6.15 5.35 -19.55
C THR A 3 -5.79 3.91 -19.92
N LYS A 4 -4.54 3.53 -19.67
CA LYS A 4 -4.07 2.15 -19.86
C LYS A 4 -4.96 1.25 -19.00
N ARG A 5 -5.75 0.39 -19.64
CA ARG A 5 -6.63 -0.54 -18.93
C ARG A 5 -5.75 -1.59 -18.26
N ILE A 6 -5.86 -1.71 -16.93
CA ILE A 6 -5.20 -2.75 -16.16
C ILE A 6 -6.16 -3.93 -16.11
N GLU A 7 -5.74 -5.09 -16.63
CA GLU A 7 -6.59 -6.27 -16.77
C GLU A 7 -6.18 -7.41 -15.82
N THR A 8 -4.95 -7.38 -15.29
CA THR A 8 -4.41 -8.41 -14.39
C THR A 8 -3.78 -7.81 -13.13
N PRO A 9 -3.75 -8.56 -12.00
CA PRO A 9 -3.06 -8.10 -10.80
C PRO A 9 -1.54 -7.97 -11.02
N GLU A 10 -0.95 -8.73 -11.95
CA GLU A 10 0.45 -8.59 -12.34
C GLU A 10 0.71 -7.26 -13.05
N GLU A 11 -0.16 -6.84 -13.97
CA GLU A 11 -0.08 -5.52 -14.60
C GLU A 11 -0.24 -4.38 -13.59
N TYR A 12 -1.10 -4.58 -12.59
CA TYR A 12 -1.26 -3.64 -11.48
C TYR A 12 0.05 -3.48 -10.71
N LEU A 13 0.64 -4.60 -10.28
CA LEU A 13 1.86 -4.61 -9.48
C LEU A 13 3.09 -4.16 -10.27
N ALA A 14 3.11 -4.38 -11.60
CA ALA A 14 4.19 -3.92 -12.47
C ALA A 14 4.37 -2.39 -12.42
N TYR A 15 3.29 -1.62 -12.17
CA TYR A 15 3.37 -0.18 -11.96
C TYR A 15 4.23 0.20 -10.74
N TYR A 16 4.12 -0.56 -9.66
CA TYR A 16 4.91 -0.39 -8.45
C TYR A 16 6.31 -0.92 -8.65
N ASP A 17 6.47 -2.10 -9.27
CA ASP A 17 7.78 -2.70 -9.57
C ASP A 17 8.68 -1.68 -10.28
N GLN A 18 8.14 -0.96 -11.28
CA GLN A 18 8.90 0.08 -12.01
C GLN A 18 9.36 1.27 -11.17
N ARG A 19 8.63 1.63 -10.10
CA ARG A 19 8.92 2.81 -9.28
C ARG A 19 9.70 2.47 -8.02
N VAL A 20 9.52 1.26 -7.54
CA VAL A 20 10.09 0.75 -6.30
C VAL A 20 11.45 0.13 -6.66
N ILE A 21 11.50 -0.89 -7.52
CA ILE A 21 12.73 -1.63 -7.86
C ILE A 21 13.78 -0.75 -8.55
N ASN A 22 13.35 0.16 -9.44
CA ASN A 22 14.28 1.03 -10.16
C ASN A 22 14.78 2.22 -9.32
N HIS A 23 14.27 2.39 -8.10
CA HIS A 23 14.69 3.48 -7.23
C HIS A 23 15.95 3.08 -6.47
N SER A 24 16.93 3.98 -6.43
CA SER A 24 18.15 3.84 -5.61
C SER A 24 17.88 3.80 -4.10
N PHE A 25 16.61 3.91 -3.70
CA PHE A 25 16.13 3.83 -2.33
C PHE A 25 16.18 2.40 -1.82
N ILE A 26 15.74 1.42 -2.61
CA ILE A 26 15.67 0.02 -2.19
C ILE A 26 17.04 -0.60 -1.93
N SER A 27 18.05 -0.23 -2.72
CA SER A 27 19.40 -0.75 -2.49
C SER A 27 20.02 -0.29 -1.17
N LYS A 28 19.46 0.76 -0.54
CA LYS A 28 19.89 1.29 0.75
C LYS A 28 19.01 0.85 1.91
N HIS A 29 17.84 0.28 1.61
CA HIS A 29 16.79 -0.04 2.58
C HIS A 29 16.26 -1.46 2.35
N PRO A 30 17.02 -2.50 2.75
CA PRO A 30 16.69 -3.88 2.46
C PRO A 30 15.42 -4.36 3.19
N GLU A 31 15.13 -3.87 4.39
CA GLU A 31 13.91 -4.29 5.12
C GLU A 31 12.66 -3.73 4.44
N MET A 32 12.73 -2.48 3.97
CA MET A 32 11.66 -1.87 3.18
C MET A 32 11.42 -2.63 1.87
N PHE A 33 12.48 -3.15 1.25
CA PHE A 33 12.36 -3.94 0.03
C PHE A 33 11.69 -5.29 0.28
N GLU A 34 12.10 -6.01 1.32
CA GLU A 34 11.45 -7.26 1.71
C GLU A 34 9.98 -7.05 2.07
N PHE A 35 9.66 -5.95 2.77
CA PHE A 35 8.28 -5.56 3.04
C PHE A 35 7.47 -5.35 1.76
N TYR A 36 8.03 -4.67 0.76
CA TYR A 36 7.38 -4.53 -0.56
C TYR A 36 7.12 -5.88 -1.25
N LEU A 37 8.12 -6.77 -1.25
CA LEU A 37 7.98 -8.10 -1.86
C LEU A 37 6.91 -8.95 -1.17
N ASP A 38 6.81 -8.84 0.16
CA ASP A 38 5.78 -9.49 0.96
C ASP A 38 4.37 -8.94 0.62
N LEU A 39 4.21 -7.62 0.53
CA LEU A 39 2.94 -7.01 0.08
C LEU A 39 2.54 -7.50 -1.32
N ARG A 40 3.49 -7.52 -2.27
CA ARG A 40 3.27 -8.00 -3.64
C ARG A 40 2.81 -9.46 -3.65
N THR A 41 3.46 -10.31 -2.86
CA THR A 41 3.13 -11.73 -2.74
C THR A 41 1.75 -11.92 -2.13
N LYS A 42 1.46 -11.22 -1.02
CA LYS A 42 0.14 -11.24 -0.37
C LYS A 42 -0.97 -10.78 -1.30
N PHE A 43 -0.72 -9.77 -2.13
CA PHE A 43 -1.70 -9.28 -3.10
C PHE A 43 -2.08 -10.37 -4.12
N LEU A 44 -1.08 -11.02 -4.73
CA LEU A 44 -1.29 -12.08 -5.71
C LEU A 44 -1.99 -13.29 -5.08
N MET A 45 -1.56 -13.72 -3.89
CA MET A 45 -2.19 -14.83 -3.17
C MET A 45 -3.65 -14.53 -2.84
N THR A 46 -3.94 -13.32 -2.34
CA THR A 46 -5.31 -12.88 -2.04
C THR A 46 -6.16 -12.85 -3.31
N TYR A 47 -5.60 -12.35 -4.42
CA TYR A 47 -6.30 -12.30 -5.70
C TYR A 47 -6.59 -13.70 -6.28
N GLN A 48 -5.72 -14.68 -6.02
CA GLN A 48 -5.92 -16.05 -6.51
C GLN A 48 -6.80 -16.89 -5.58
N GLN A 49 -7.00 -16.47 -4.32
CA GLN A 49 -7.82 -17.18 -3.36
C GLN A 49 -9.28 -17.31 -3.83
N THR A 50 -9.76 -18.54 -3.89
CA THR A 50 -11.12 -18.91 -4.30
C THR A 50 -12.09 -19.05 -3.13
N ASP A 51 -11.55 -19.29 -1.93
CA ASP A 51 -12.32 -19.73 -0.77
C ASP A 51 -12.84 -18.56 0.10
N ALA A 52 -12.43 -17.32 -0.21
CA ALA A 52 -12.90 -16.12 0.47
C ALA A 52 -14.13 -15.53 -0.23
N THR A 53 -15.04 -14.92 0.54
CA THR A 53 -16.13 -14.15 -0.05
C THR A 53 -15.58 -12.99 -0.85
N LEU A 54 -16.27 -12.58 -1.93
CA LEU A 54 -15.84 -11.47 -2.77
C LEU A 54 -15.55 -10.21 -1.94
N PHE A 55 -16.40 -9.88 -0.97
CA PHE A 55 -16.22 -8.71 -0.13
C PHE A 55 -15.02 -8.80 0.80
N LEU A 56 -14.72 -9.98 1.37
CA LEU A 56 -13.54 -10.17 2.22
C LEU A 56 -12.25 -10.17 1.40
N LYS A 57 -12.27 -10.82 0.24
CA LYS A 57 -11.15 -10.82 -0.69
C LYS A 57 -10.85 -9.43 -1.18
N LEU A 58 -11.91 -8.72 -1.59
CA LEU A 58 -11.84 -7.30 -1.80
C LEU A 58 -11.20 -6.75 -0.54
N ALA A 59 -11.76 -6.88 0.70
CA ALA A 59 -11.36 -6.31 2.03
C ALA A 59 -9.85 -6.32 2.34
N ILE A 60 -9.15 -7.32 1.81
CA ILE A 60 -7.71 -7.49 2.02
C ILE A 60 -6.89 -6.77 0.92
N LEU A 61 -7.37 -6.74 -0.32
CA LEU A 61 -6.64 -6.16 -1.46
C LEU A 61 -6.44 -4.65 -1.37
N LEU A 62 -7.45 -3.86 -0.99
CA LEU A 62 -7.31 -2.43 -0.70
C LEU A 62 -6.47 -2.18 0.55
N ASP A 63 -6.52 -3.07 1.55
CA ASP A 63 -5.65 -2.98 2.72
C ASP A 63 -4.16 -3.10 2.34
N ILE A 64 -3.87 -3.99 1.38
CA ILE A 64 -2.54 -4.13 0.79
C ILE A 64 -2.25 -2.94 -0.13
N ASP A 65 -3.21 -2.50 -0.95
CA ASP A 65 -3.05 -1.35 -1.83
C ASP A 65 -2.71 -0.07 -1.05
N ALA A 66 -3.43 0.22 0.03
CA ALA A 66 -3.15 1.37 0.88
C ALA A 66 -1.70 1.36 1.37
N GLN A 67 -1.18 0.21 1.80
CA GLN A 67 0.23 0.09 2.19
C GLN A 67 1.18 0.32 1.01
N LEU A 68 0.86 -0.22 -0.17
CA LEU A 68 1.64 0.01 -1.40
C LEU A 68 1.64 1.49 -1.82
N GLN A 69 0.52 2.18 -1.67
CA GLN A 69 0.39 3.61 -1.99
C GLN A 69 1.19 4.47 -1.02
N ILE A 70 1.03 4.27 0.29
CA ILE A 70 1.79 5.01 1.32
C ILE A 70 3.29 4.80 1.09
N LEU A 71 3.72 3.54 0.87
CA LEU A 71 5.11 3.23 0.55
C LEU A 71 5.60 4.01 -0.68
N LEU A 72 4.80 4.02 -1.74
CA LEU A 72 5.16 4.72 -2.98
C LEU A 72 5.24 6.23 -2.79
N GLU A 73 4.37 6.82 -1.98
CA GLU A 73 4.40 8.24 -1.64
C GLU A 73 5.66 8.60 -0.86
N LEU A 74 6.03 7.79 0.15
CA LEU A 74 7.26 7.97 0.91
C LEU A 74 8.51 7.90 0.01
N ILE A 75 8.54 6.96 -0.94
CA ILE A 75 9.65 6.87 -1.90
C ILE A 75 9.72 8.11 -2.80
N LYS A 76 8.57 8.65 -3.24
CA LYS A 76 8.52 9.83 -4.11
C LYS A 76 8.86 11.13 -3.39
N SER A 77 8.46 11.27 -2.12
CA SER A 77 8.68 12.50 -1.34
C SER A 77 10.14 12.68 -0.93
N THR A 78 10.87 11.57 -0.86
CA THR A 78 12.20 11.54 -0.26
C THR A 78 13.26 11.67 -1.35
N ASN A 79 14.05 12.75 -1.29
CA ASN A 79 15.18 12.95 -2.18
C ASN A 79 16.51 12.45 -1.55
N LYS A 80 16.53 12.15 -0.23
CA LYS A 80 17.68 11.61 0.52
C LYS A 80 17.35 10.26 1.20
N SER A 81 18.06 9.93 2.27
CA SER A 81 17.79 8.77 3.13
C SER A 81 16.48 9.00 3.90
N LEU A 82 15.43 8.21 3.62
CA LEU A 82 14.10 8.32 4.26
C LEU A 82 14.20 8.23 5.78
N CYS A 83 15.05 7.32 6.27
CA CYS A 83 15.29 7.14 7.69
C CYS A 83 15.84 8.41 8.36
N GLU A 84 16.68 9.17 7.66
CA GLU A 84 17.22 10.44 8.18
C GLU A 84 16.18 11.56 8.13
N GLU A 85 15.38 11.62 7.06
CA GLU A 85 14.34 12.65 6.92
C GLU A 85 13.21 12.48 7.95
N LEU A 86 12.84 11.23 8.24
CA LEU A 86 11.80 10.91 9.23
C LEU A 86 12.34 10.75 10.65
N GLY A 87 13.65 10.59 10.82
CA GLY A 87 14.26 10.25 12.11
C GLY A 87 13.79 8.88 12.64
N MET A 88 13.51 7.93 11.74
CA MET A 88 12.95 6.62 12.03
C MET A 88 13.80 5.52 11.40
N THR A 89 13.80 4.33 12.00
CA THR A 89 14.34 3.10 11.40
C THR A 89 13.39 2.52 10.34
N GLU A 90 13.87 1.62 9.49
CA GLU A 90 13.04 0.95 8.48
C GLU A 90 11.85 0.21 9.13
N SER A 91 12.11 -0.54 10.21
CA SER A 91 11.06 -1.24 10.97
C SER A 91 9.97 -0.30 11.53
N GLU A 92 10.36 0.89 12.03
CA GLU A 92 9.39 1.89 12.51
C GLU A 92 8.56 2.46 11.35
N ILE A 93 9.16 2.71 10.20
CA ILE A 93 8.47 3.16 8.99
C ILE A 93 7.51 2.07 8.49
N ILE A 94 7.93 0.81 8.46
CA ILE A 94 7.07 -0.34 8.11
C ILE A 94 5.87 -0.41 9.06
N SER A 95 6.11 -0.27 10.37
CA SER A 95 5.05 -0.27 11.38
C SER A 95 4.06 0.88 11.19
N MET A 96 4.57 2.07 10.85
CA MET A 96 3.76 3.24 10.51
C MET A 96 2.88 2.95 9.29
N ILE A 97 3.45 2.46 8.19
CA ILE A 97 2.70 2.10 6.97
C ILE A 97 1.60 1.07 7.28
N ALA A 98 1.93 0.03 8.04
CA ALA A 98 1.00 -1.03 8.40
C ALA A 98 -0.17 -0.54 9.28
N LYS A 99 0.05 0.53 10.05
CA LYS A 99 -0.99 1.17 10.89
C LYS A 99 -1.83 2.15 10.07
N ASP A 100 -1.20 2.99 9.27
CA ASP A 100 -1.84 4.12 8.58
C ASP A 100 -2.71 3.68 7.40
N LYS A 101 -2.52 2.45 6.90
CA LYS A 101 -3.41 1.85 5.88
C LYS A 101 -4.90 1.96 6.22
N LYS A 102 -5.25 1.92 7.51
CA LYS A 102 -6.64 1.99 8.00
C LYS A 102 -7.30 3.35 7.73
N CYS A 103 -6.48 4.39 7.59
CA CYS A 103 -6.92 5.77 7.44
C CYS A 103 -6.80 6.26 5.99
N PHE A 104 -5.91 5.65 5.19
CA PHE A 104 -5.50 6.11 3.87
C PHE A 104 -6.67 6.57 2.95
N TYR A 105 -7.65 5.69 2.70
CA TYR A 105 -8.77 6.05 1.82
C TYR A 105 -9.79 7.00 2.46
N ARG A 106 -9.84 7.08 3.80
CA ARG A 106 -10.65 8.10 4.49
C ARG A 106 -10.05 9.48 4.26
N GLU A 107 -8.74 9.60 4.39
CA GLU A 107 -8.02 10.84 4.13
C GLU A 107 -8.15 11.28 2.67
N LEU A 108 -8.06 10.34 1.71
CA LEU A 108 -8.30 10.64 0.28
C LEU A 108 -9.70 11.19 -0.01
N THR A 109 -10.69 10.85 0.83
CA THR A 109 -12.08 11.33 0.70
C THR A 109 -12.37 12.57 1.55
N GLY A 110 -11.35 13.13 2.21
CA GLY A 110 -11.48 14.31 3.07
C GLY A 110 -12.21 14.04 4.39
N LEU A 111 -12.38 12.77 4.77
CA LEU A 111 -13.03 12.37 6.00
C LEU A 111 -11.99 12.20 7.10
N ASP A 112 -12.15 12.93 8.20
CA ASP A 112 -11.31 12.75 9.38
C ASP A 112 -11.65 11.44 10.12
N MET A 113 -10.79 11.07 11.07
CA MET A 113 -10.96 9.86 11.91
C MET A 113 -12.16 9.95 12.89
N ASN A 114 -12.69 11.15 13.14
CA ASN A 114 -13.76 11.41 14.11
C ASN A 114 -15.17 11.18 13.53
N HIS A 115 -15.30 11.04 12.21
CA HIS A 115 -16.58 10.70 11.58
C HIS A 115 -16.78 9.18 11.51
N SER A 116 -18.02 8.73 11.69
CA SER A 116 -18.38 7.33 11.42
C SER A 116 -18.06 7.00 9.96
N VAL A 117 -17.41 5.86 9.71
CA VAL A 117 -17.14 5.39 8.35
C VAL A 117 -18.47 5.34 7.58
N PRO A 118 -18.63 6.13 6.50
CA PRO A 118 -19.85 6.11 5.71
C PRO A 118 -20.15 4.68 5.27
N TRP A 119 -21.41 4.25 5.36
CA TRP A 119 -21.80 2.89 4.96
C TRP A 119 -21.37 2.58 3.52
N GLN A 120 -21.32 3.57 2.64
CA GLN A 120 -20.87 3.44 1.25
C GLN A 120 -19.39 3.07 1.11
N LEU A 121 -18.59 3.31 2.14
CA LEU A 121 -17.21 2.87 2.29
C LEU A 121 -17.16 1.56 3.09
N ILE A 122 -18.05 0.59 2.75
CA ILE A 122 -18.28 -0.76 3.35
C ILE A 122 -16.98 -1.46 3.80
N TYR A 123 -15.90 -1.08 3.18
CA TYR A 123 -14.64 -1.74 3.19
C TYR A 123 -13.64 -1.15 4.22
N LEU A 124 -13.74 0.14 4.56
CA LEU A 124 -12.78 0.83 5.43
C LEU A 124 -13.12 0.70 6.92
N SER A 125 -14.09 -0.16 7.26
CA SER A 125 -14.47 -0.38 8.65
C SER A 125 -13.37 -1.16 9.36
N GLU A 126 -12.83 -0.56 10.42
CA GLU A 126 -11.84 -1.19 11.30
C GLU A 126 -12.33 -2.58 11.72
N SER A 127 -11.61 -3.60 11.25
CA SER A 127 -11.60 -4.93 11.86
C SER A 127 -10.27 -5.14 12.58
#